data_AF-A0A5C8C3J5-F1
#
_entry.id   AF-A0A5C8C3J5-F1
#
_cell.length_a   1.000
_cell.length_b   1.000
_cell.length_c   1.000
_cell.angle_alpha   90.00
_cell.angle_beta   90.00
_cell.angle_gamma   90.00
#
_symmetry.space_group_name_H-M   'P 1'
#
loop_
_entity.id
_entity.type
_entity.pdbx_description
1 polymer ?
#
loop_
_entity_poly.entity_id
_entity_poly.type
_entity_poly.pdbx_seq_one_letter_code
_entity_poly.pdbx_strand_id
1 'polypeptide(L)'
;MDMSPENQKTSEATPLSTAASAEPPAELRPLHWAVASFTIVTIIAAAVVGVQGTDFFTQLTMACGIILCLLAWRYIRDALVVLVLATLVAGAVLGWGLNFYDKIVWYDDAAHFVFSLIGIMGLARLVLHKFQADAAWLLVTALWLSWLGVGSIWEIGEWISDQLTNTRHSRGYFDTMYDMILNSAGALIGALVYWRWFRLDRAEAKK
;
A
#
# COMPACT_ATOMS: atom_id res chain seq x y z
N MET A 1 38.97 -41.12 -67.91
CA MET A 1 37.73 -40.81 -67.20
C MET A 1 38.09 -40.92 -65.74
N ASP A 2 38.47 -39.81 -65.13
CA ASP A 2 38.96 -39.77 -63.75
C ASP A 2 38.25 -38.61 -63.04
N MET A 3 37.69 -38.92 -61.87
CA MET A 3 36.70 -38.11 -61.19
C MET A 3 37.38 -37.11 -60.27
N SER A 4 37.13 -35.81 -60.49
CA SER A 4 37.48 -34.75 -59.54
C SER A 4 36.46 -34.72 -58.40
N PRO A 5 36.88 -34.69 -57.12
CA PRO A 5 35.96 -34.75 -56.01
C PRO A 5 35.29 -33.40 -55.70
N GLU A 6 34.05 -33.58 -55.30
CA GLU A 6 33.01 -32.66 -54.85
C GLU A 6 33.49 -31.75 -53.69
N ASN A 7 33.36 -30.44 -53.87
CA ASN A 7 33.67 -29.44 -52.85
C ASN A 7 32.50 -29.32 -51.86
N GLN A 8 32.46 -30.19 -50.84
CA GLN A 8 31.55 -30.06 -49.70
C GLN A 8 32.02 -28.91 -48.79
N LYS A 9 31.42 -27.73 -48.96
CA LYS A 9 31.43 -26.68 -47.93
C LYS A 9 30.66 -27.19 -46.72
N THR A 10 31.39 -27.63 -45.68
CA THR A 10 30.83 -27.84 -44.36
C THR A 10 30.44 -26.49 -43.76
N SER A 11 29.13 -26.25 -43.70
CA SER A 11 28.53 -25.20 -42.89
C SER A 11 28.80 -25.49 -41.42
N GLU A 12 29.82 -24.86 -40.84
CA GLU A 12 30.00 -24.83 -39.39
C GLU A 12 28.81 -24.09 -38.76
N ALA A 13 27.91 -24.86 -38.13
CA ALA A 13 26.86 -24.33 -37.31
C ALA A 13 27.50 -23.58 -36.13
N THR A 14 27.24 -22.28 -36.06
CA THR A 14 27.57 -21.46 -34.90
C THR A 14 26.87 -22.06 -33.68
N PRO A 15 27.57 -22.41 -32.58
CA PRO A 15 26.87 -22.90 -31.40
C PRO A 15 26.03 -21.76 -30.84
N LEU A 16 24.71 -21.96 -30.83
CA LEU A 16 23.77 -21.18 -30.05
C LEU A 16 24.31 -21.09 -28.62
N SER A 17 24.72 -19.88 -28.24
CA SER A 17 25.06 -19.50 -26.88
C SER A 17 23.84 -19.79 -26.00
N THR A 18 23.85 -20.98 -25.42
CA THR A 18 22.89 -21.41 -24.42
C THR A 18 23.26 -20.77 -23.09
N ALA A 19 22.21 -20.38 -22.38
CA ALA A 19 22.23 -19.86 -21.01
C ALA A 19 22.83 -18.44 -20.86
N ALA A 20 22.03 -17.44 -21.25
CA ALA A 20 21.81 -16.34 -20.33
C ALA A 20 21.50 -16.97 -18.96
N SER A 21 22.44 -16.83 -18.03
CA SER A 21 22.29 -17.21 -16.64
C SER A 21 20.98 -16.62 -16.13
N ALA A 22 19.95 -17.45 -16.02
CA ALA A 22 18.77 -17.09 -15.25
C ALA A 22 19.31 -16.74 -13.86
N GLU A 23 19.23 -15.46 -13.50
CA GLU A 23 19.50 -15.07 -12.13
C GLU A 23 18.65 -16.00 -11.24
N PRO A 24 19.24 -16.61 -10.20
CA PRO A 24 18.46 -17.41 -9.27
C PRO A 24 17.27 -16.55 -8.79
N PRO A 25 16.06 -17.14 -8.60
CA PRO A 25 14.90 -16.38 -8.15
C PRO A 25 15.32 -15.60 -6.91
N ALA A 26 15.26 -14.27 -6.99
CA ALA A 26 15.78 -13.37 -5.98
C ALA A 26 15.39 -13.90 -4.60
N GLU A 27 16.37 -14.39 -3.84
CA GLU A 27 16.14 -14.92 -2.50
C GLU A 27 15.30 -13.90 -1.76
N LEU A 28 14.12 -14.32 -1.30
CA LEU A 28 13.17 -13.41 -0.69
C LEU A 28 13.82 -12.83 0.57
N ARG A 29 14.28 -11.58 0.49
CA ARG A 29 14.91 -10.91 1.62
C ARG A 29 13.97 -10.99 2.83
N PRO A 30 14.46 -11.39 4.01
CA PRO A 30 13.64 -11.45 5.20
C PRO A 30 13.17 -10.04 5.56
N LEU A 31 11.90 -9.93 5.96
CA LEU A 31 11.36 -8.68 6.49
C LEU A 31 12.19 -8.27 7.71
N HIS A 32 12.50 -6.98 7.83
CA HIS A 32 13.24 -6.47 8.98
C HIS A 32 12.51 -6.86 10.28
N TRP A 33 13.24 -7.43 11.24
CA TRP A 33 12.63 -8.05 12.43
C TRP A 33 11.74 -7.08 13.21
N ALA A 34 12.09 -5.80 13.28
CA ALA A 34 11.28 -4.80 13.97
C ALA A 34 9.91 -4.58 13.29
N VAL A 35 9.87 -4.54 11.95
CA VAL A 35 8.62 -4.42 11.18
C VAL A 35 7.79 -5.69 11.32
N ALA A 36 8.45 -6.85 11.31
CA ALA A 36 7.83 -8.13 11.55
C ALA A 36 7.15 -8.19 12.93
N SER A 37 7.88 -7.84 13.99
CA SER A 37 7.36 -7.80 15.36
C SER A 37 6.20 -6.82 15.50
N PHE A 38 6.33 -5.60 14.97
CA PHE A 38 5.25 -4.60 15.00
C PHE A 38 3.99 -5.11 14.30
N THR A 39 4.13 -5.68 13.11
CA THR A 39 2.99 -6.20 12.34
C THR A 39 2.29 -7.36 13.06
N ILE A 40 3.04 -8.25 13.72
CA ILE A 40 2.47 -9.34 14.53
C ILE A 40 1.66 -8.78 15.70
N VAL A 41 2.21 -7.80 16.43
CA VAL A 41 1.49 -7.15 17.54
C VAL A 41 0.21 -6.50 17.04
N THR A 42 0.27 -5.77 15.92
CA THR A 42 -0.90 -5.15 15.29
C THR A 42 -1.96 -6.19 14.91
N ILE A 43 -1.58 -7.32 14.31
CA ILE A 43 -2.52 -8.38 13.93
C ILE A 43 -3.22 -8.96 15.17
N ILE A 44 -2.46 -9.23 16.24
CA ILE A 44 -3.03 -9.76 17.49
C ILE A 44 -4.00 -8.74 18.09
N ALA A 45 -3.61 -7.46 18.16
CA ALA A 45 -4.46 -6.41 18.70
C ALA A 45 -5.73 -6.22 17.86
N ALA A 46 -5.62 -6.24 16.53
CA ALA A 46 -6.77 -6.20 15.63
C ALA A 46 -7.70 -7.40 15.83
N ALA A 47 -7.16 -8.60 16.06
CA ALA A 47 -7.97 -9.78 16.34
C ALA A 47 -8.73 -9.63 17.66
N VAL A 48 -8.08 -9.10 18.70
CA VAL A 48 -8.72 -8.85 20.01
C VAL A 48 -9.83 -7.81 19.86
N VAL A 49 -9.55 -6.66 19.24
CA VAL A 49 -10.56 -5.61 19.01
C VAL A 49 -11.71 -6.12 18.14
N GLY A 50 -11.40 -6.90 17.10
CA GLY A 50 -12.41 -7.47 16.20
C GLY A 50 -13.34 -8.44 16.91
N VAL A 51 -12.82 -9.32 17.77
CA VAL A 51 -13.66 -10.27 18.54
C VAL A 51 -14.48 -9.57 19.62
N GLN A 52 -13.95 -8.48 20.20
CA GLN A 52 -14.64 -7.71 21.25
C GLN A 52 -15.61 -6.66 20.68
N GLY A 53 -15.46 -6.28 19.41
CA GLY A 53 -16.29 -5.27 18.74
C GLY A 53 -17.75 -5.68 18.70
N THR A 54 -18.64 -4.74 18.99
CA THR A 54 -20.09 -4.98 19.05
C THR A 54 -20.81 -4.71 17.73
N ASP A 55 -20.18 -3.97 16.82
CA ASP A 55 -20.73 -3.60 15.52
C ASP A 55 -19.99 -4.29 14.36
N PHE A 56 -20.73 -4.50 13.27
CA PHE A 56 -20.22 -5.18 12.08
C PHE A 56 -19.10 -4.40 11.38
N PHE A 57 -19.13 -3.07 11.44
CA PHE A 57 -18.14 -2.23 10.76
C PHE A 57 -16.76 -2.35 11.41
N THR A 58 -16.68 -2.29 12.74
CA THR A 58 -15.44 -2.57 13.48
C THR A 58 -14.93 -3.98 13.19
N GLN A 59 -15.78 -4.99 13.26
CA GLN A 59 -15.41 -6.39 13.01
C GLN A 59 -14.85 -6.60 11.59
N LEU A 60 -15.54 -6.05 10.59
CA LEU A 60 -15.13 -6.13 9.18
C LEU A 60 -13.79 -5.41 8.97
N THR A 61 -13.62 -4.22 9.55
CA THR A 61 -12.39 -3.43 9.40
C THR A 61 -11.20 -4.16 10.01
N MET A 62 -11.35 -4.76 11.20
CA MET A 62 -10.29 -5.57 11.81
C MET A 62 -9.96 -6.80 10.98
N ALA A 63 -10.97 -7.53 10.50
CA ALA A 63 -10.77 -8.73 9.67
C ALA A 63 -10.05 -8.40 8.35
N CYS A 64 -10.50 -7.36 7.64
CA CYS A 64 -9.85 -6.88 6.43
C CYS A 64 -8.43 -6.39 6.70
N GLY A 65 -8.19 -5.66 7.79
CA GLY A 65 -6.86 -5.21 8.20
C GLY A 65 -5.90 -6.36 8.44
N ILE A 66 -6.33 -7.41 9.15
CA ILE A 66 -5.55 -8.63 9.36
C ILE A 66 -5.21 -9.29 8.03
N ILE A 67 -6.21 -9.51 7.17
CA ILE A 67 -6.03 -10.12 5.85
C ILE A 67 -5.02 -9.31 5.03
N LEU A 68 -5.17 -8.00 4.96
CA LEU A 68 -4.27 -7.13 4.21
C LEU A 68 -2.84 -7.20 4.76
N CYS A 69 -2.63 -7.16 6.07
CA CYS A 69 -1.31 -7.33 6.69
C CYS A 69 -0.68 -8.67 6.33
N LEU A 70 -1.45 -9.76 6.37
CA LEU A 70 -0.98 -11.09 5.98
C LEU A 70 -0.62 -11.17 4.50
N LEU A 71 -1.46 -10.59 3.62
CA LEU A 71 -1.20 -10.54 2.18
C LEU A 71 0.04 -9.70 1.85
N ALA A 72 0.19 -8.53 2.48
CA ALA A 72 1.36 -7.68 2.31
C ALA A 72 2.64 -8.39 2.79
N TRP A 73 2.59 -9.07 3.93
CA TRP A 73 3.70 -9.89 4.41
C TRP A 73 4.04 -11.03 3.45
N ARG A 74 3.02 -11.71 2.91
CA ARG A 74 3.20 -12.90 2.06
C ARG A 74 3.68 -12.58 0.65
N TYR A 75 3.19 -11.49 0.06
CA TYR A 75 3.34 -11.20 -1.36
C TYR A 75 4.12 -9.92 -1.67
N ILE A 76 4.03 -8.89 -0.82
CA ILE A 76 4.70 -7.60 -1.08
C ILE A 76 6.11 -7.59 -0.48
N ARG A 77 6.25 -7.98 0.79
CA ARG A 77 7.52 -8.06 1.55
C ARG A 77 8.40 -6.81 1.60
N ASP A 78 7.97 -5.69 1.02
CA ASP A 78 8.61 -4.39 1.19
C ASP A 78 8.37 -3.86 2.62
N ALA A 79 9.46 -3.66 3.35
CA ALA A 79 9.40 -3.31 4.77
C ALA A 79 8.66 -1.99 5.04
N LEU A 80 8.78 -1.00 4.16
CA LEU A 80 8.11 0.29 4.35
C LEU A 80 6.61 0.17 4.04
N VAL A 81 6.25 -0.58 2.99
CA VAL A 81 4.83 -0.80 2.67
C VAL A 81 4.13 -1.61 3.76
N VAL A 82 4.78 -2.66 4.26
CA VAL A 82 4.24 -3.46 5.38
C VAL A 82 4.12 -2.60 6.65
N LEU A 83 5.12 -1.77 6.95
CA LEU A 83 5.08 -0.85 8.09
C LEU A 83 3.93 0.16 7.97
N VAL A 84 3.75 0.78 6.79
CA VAL A 84 2.64 1.71 6.55
C VAL A 84 1.32 1.02 6.78
N LEU A 85 1.09 -0.14 6.17
CA LEU A 85 -0.17 -0.88 6.32
C LEU A 85 -0.42 -1.28 7.78
N ALA A 86 0.59 -1.80 8.47
CA ALA A 86 0.48 -2.13 9.90
C ALA A 86 0.20 -0.89 10.75
N THR A 87 0.70 0.29 10.35
CA THR A 87 0.43 1.56 11.04
C THR A 87 -1.02 1.99 10.87
N LEU A 88 -1.58 1.87 9.67
CA LEU A 88 -3.00 2.15 9.40
C LEU A 88 -3.92 1.26 10.26
N VAL A 89 -3.65 -0.05 10.29
CA VAL A 89 -4.41 -1.00 11.10
C VAL A 89 -4.23 -0.73 12.59
N ALA A 90 -3.01 -0.42 13.04
CA ALA A 90 -2.76 -0.04 14.43
C ALA A 90 -3.53 1.23 14.82
N GLY A 91 -3.63 2.21 13.92
CA GLY A 91 -4.47 3.40 14.10
C GLY A 91 -5.94 3.05 14.33
N ALA A 92 -6.51 2.18 13.50
CA ALA A 92 -7.88 1.71 13.69
C ALA A 92 -8.07 0.94 15.03
N VAL A 93 -7.08 0.12 15.41
CA VAL A 93 -7.05 -0.59 16.70
C VAL A 93 -7.05 0.40 17.87
N LEU A 94 -6.26 1.47 17.82
CA LEU A 94 -6.27 2.50 18.86
C LEU A 94 -7.60 3.26 18.88
N GLY A 95 -8.14 3.55 17.69
CA GLY A 95 -9.44 4.19 17.47
C GLY A 95 -10.56 3.50 18.22
N TRP A 96 -10.83 2.22 17.92
CA TRP A 96 -11.91 1.47 18.55
C TRP A 96 -11.50 0.76 19.84
N GLY A 97 -10.34 0.11 19.87
CA GLY A 97 -9.89 -0.69 21.01
C GLY A 97 -9.61 0.12 22.27
N LEU A 98 -9.06 1.33 22.13
CA LEU A 98 -8.84 2.24 23.27
C LEU A 98 -9.88 3.37 23.35
N ASN A 99 -10.84 3.37 22.43
CA ASN A 99 -11.84 4.40 22.23
C ASN A 99 -11.23 5.80 22.03
N PHE A 100 -10.21 5.91 21.18
CA PHE A 100 -9.58 7.20 20.87
C PHE A 100 -10.49 8.10 20.04
N TYR A 101 -11.36 7.53 19.20
CA TYR A 101 -12.34 8.31 18.45
C TYR A 101 -13.21 9.16 19.39
N ASP A 102 -13.68 8.63 20.52
CA ASP A 102 -14.50 9.41 21.45
C ASP A 102 -13.66 10.22 22.47
N LYS A 103 -12.49 9.74 22.86
CA LYS A 103 -11.69 10.34 23.95
C LYS A 103 -10.78 11.48 23.51
N ILE A 104 -10.36 11.49 22.25
CA ILE A 104 -9.34 12.42 21.75
C ILE A 104 -9.95 13.19 20.58
N VAL A 105 -10.32 14.44 20.85
CA VAL A 105 -11.10 15.29 19.93
C VAL A 105 -10.48 15.50 18.54
N TRP A 106 -9.15 15.41 18.41
CA TRP A 106 -8.43 15.61 17.14
C TRP A 106 -8.03 14.29 16.47
N TYR A 107 -8.32 13.14 17.08
CA TYR A 107 -7.78 11.86 16.63
C TYR A 107 -8.32 11.48 15.25
N ASP A 108 -9.60 11.73 15.02
CA ASP A 108 -10.30 11.44 13.78
C ASP A 108 -9.72 12.26 12.62
N ASP A 109 -9.68 13.59 12.80
CA ASP A 109 -9.02 14.51 11.87
C ASP A 109 -7.57 14.08 11.55
N ALA A 110 -6.81 13.73 12.59
CA ALA A 110 -5.43 13.32 12.43
C ALA A 110 -5.32 11.98 11.70
N ALA A 111 -6.23 11.03 11.96
CA ALA A 111 -6.30 9.77 11.23
C ALA A 111 -6.54 10.06 9.75
N HIS A 112 -7.58 10.81 9.40
CA HIS A 112 -7.90 11.13 8.00
C HIS A 112 -6.76 11.83 7.26
N PHE A 113 -6.04 12.76 7.91
CA PHE A 113 -4.91 13.42 7.27
C PHE A 113 -3.66 12.55 7.21
N VAL A 114 -3.19 12.05 8.35
CA VAL A 114 -1.88 11.37 8.48
C VAL A 114 -1.92 10.02 7.78
N PHE A 115 -3.00 9.27 7.92
CA PHE A 115 -3.14 7.96 7.28
C PHE A 115 -3.21 8.11 5.77
N SER A 116 -3.85 9.16 5.29
CA SER A 116 -3.86 9.48 3.87
C SER A 116 -2.49 9.85 3.34
N LEU A 117 -1.72 10.62 4.11
CA LEU A 117 -0.35 11.00 3.75
C LEU A 117 0.59 9.78 3.69
N ILE A 118 0.61 8.92 4.71
CA ILE A 118 1.52 7.77 4.72
C ILE A 118 1.03 6.65 3.81
N GLY A 119 -0.28 6.46 3.72
CA GLY A 119 -0.92 5.43 2.91
C GLY A 119 -0.66 5.65 1.43
N ILE A 120 -0.79 6.89 0.96
CA ILE A 120 -0.49 7.21 -0.44
C ILE A 120 1.00 7.08 -0.76
N MET A 121 1.90 7.37 0.19
CA MET A 121 3.33 7.15 0.01
C MET A 121 3.65 5.65 -0.12
N GLY A 122 2.99 4.80 0.67
CA GLY A 122 3.07 3.34 0.54
C GLY A 122 2.60 2.85 -0.83
N LEU A 123 1.46 3.36 -1.32
CA LEU A 123 0.95 3.02 -2.64
C LEU A 123 1.88 3.53 -3.76
N ALA A 124 2.34 4.77 -3.68
CA ALA A 124 3.29 5.36 -4.62
C ALA A 124 4.57 4.53 -4.71
N ARG A 125 5.07 3.99 -3.59
CA ARG A 125 6.24 3.11 -3.58
C ARG A 125 6.05 1.85 -4.44
N LEU A 126 4.86 1.27 -4.44
CA LEU A 126 4.54 0.07 -5.21
C LEU A 126 4.34 0.33 -6.71
N VAL A 127 3.92 1.53 -7.10
CA VAL A 127 3.52 1.79 -8.49
C VAL A 127 4.48 2.70 -9.23
N LEU A 128 5.07 3.70 -8.57
CA LEU A 128 5.76 4.81 -9.25
C LEU A 128 7.00 4.36 -10.02
N HIS A 129 7.72 3.36 -9.50
CA HIS A 129 8.90 2.81 -10.16
C HIS A 129 8.58 2.12 -11.50
N LYS A 130 7.32 1.73 -11.74
CA LYS A 130 6.88 1.03 -12.96
C LYS A 130 6.59 1.98 -14.13
N PHE A 131 6.58 3.28 -13.89
CA PHE A 131 6.25 4.28 -14.90
C PHE A 131 7.45 5.16 -15.26
N GLN A 132 7.42 5.70 -16.48
CA GLN A 132 8.37 6.71 -16.94
C GLN A 132 8.01 8.08 -16.35
N ALA A 133 9.03 8.90 -16.09
CA ALA A 133 8.87 10.17 -15.38
C ALA A 133 8.00 11.20 -16.12
N ASP A 134 7.83 11.08 -17.44
CA ASP A 134 7.15 12.08 -18.27
C ASP A 134 5.62 12.08 -18.10
N ALA A 135 5.05 10.98 -17.57
CA ALA A 135 3.63 10.88 -17.19
C ALA A 135 3.37 11.30 -15.72
N ALA A 136 4.29 12.07 -15.15
CA ALA A 136 4.36 12.45 -13.75
C ALA A 136 3.04 12.87 -13.11
N TRP A 137 2.46 13.91 -13.70
CA TRP A 137 1.32 14.60 -13.13
C TRP A 137 0.07 13.76 -13.24
N LEU A 138 -0.08 13.00 -14.33
CA LEU A 138 -1.20 12.07 -14.48
C LEU A 138 -1.15 10.99 -13.40
N LEU A 139 0.03 10.47 -13.08
CA LEU A 139 0.20 9.44 -12.05
C LEU A 139 0.01 9.99 -10.64
N VAL A 140 0.50 11.19 -10.33
CA VAL A 140 0.22 11.88 -9.06
C VAL A 140 -1.27 12.12 -8.89
N THR A 141 -1.95 12.59 -9.93
CA THR A 141 -3.42 12.77 -9.92
C THR A 141 -4.15 11.46 -9.75
N ALA A 142 -3.74 10.39 -10.46
CA ALA A 142 -4.35 9.08 -10.32
C ALA A 142 -4.19 8.51 -8.90
N LEU A 143 -3.01 8.68 -8.30
CA LEU A 143 -2.74 8.31 -6.91
C LEU A 143 -3.65 9.08 -5.94
N TRP A 144 -3.69 10.40 -6.07
CA TRP A 144 -4.53 11.28 -5.24
C TRP A 144 -6.01 10.89 -5.32
N LEU A 145 -6.56 10.73 -6.53
CA LEU A 145 -7.95 10.33 -6.73
C LEU A 145 -8.24 8.92 -6.23
N SER A 146 -7.29 7.99 -6.36
CA SER A 146 -7.45 6.63 -5.83
C SER A 146 -7.61 6.64 -4.32
N TRP A 147 -6.82 7.46 -3.62
CA TRP A 147 -6.92 7.57 -2.18
C TRP A 147 -8.17 8.30 -1.72
N LEU A 148 -8.58 9.35 -2.45
CA LEU A 148 -9.87 9.99 -2.20
C LEU A 148 -11.02 8.99 -2.30
N GLY A 149 -10.98 8.07 -3.26
CA GLY A 149 -11.93 6.96 -3.36
C GLY A 149 -11.89 6.01 -2.16
N VAL A 150 -10.72 5.72 -1.59
CA VAL A 150 -10.59 4.95 -0.34
C VAL A 150 -11.25 5.68 0.82
N GLY A 151 -10.99 6.99 0.96
CA GLY A 151 -11.66 7.84 1.94
C GLY A 151 -13.18 7.79 1.77
N SER A 152 -13.70 7.96 0.55
CA SER A 152 -15.15 7.90 0.32
C SER A 152 -15.75 6.55 0.68
N ILE A 153 -15.04 5.43 0.44
CA ILE A 153 -15.49 4.10 0.86
C ILE A 153 -15.56 4.01 2.39
N TRP A 154 -14.62 4.63 3.11
CA TRP A 154 -14.63 4.69 4.57
C TRP A 154 -15.89 5.37 5.10
N GLU A 155 -16.17 6.60 4.65
CA GLU A 155 -17.36 7.38 5.05
C GLU A 155 -18.68 6.66 4.71
N ILE A 156 -18.74 6.03 3.54
CA ILE A 156 -19.91 5.22 3.16
C ILE A 156 -20.06 4.04 4.13
N GLY A 157 -18.96 3.41 4.54
CA GLY A 157 -18.95 2.33 5.51
C GLY A 157 -19.48 2.76 6.88
N GLU A 158 -19.05 3.92 7.37
CA GLU A 158 -19.54 4.50 8.62
C GLU A 158 -21.04 4.82 8.54
N TRP A 159 -21.47 5.47 7.46
CA TRP A 159 -22.87 5.76 7.24
C TRP A 159 -23.72 4.47 7.19
N ILE A 160 -23.27 3.43 6.46
CA ILE A 160 -23.93 2.11 6.42
C ILE A 160 -24.01 1.50 7.82
N SER A 161 -22.93 1.57 8.59
CA SER A 161 -22.90 1.07 9.97
C SER A 161 -23.97 1.73 10.83
N ASP A 162 -24.10 3.05 10.72
CA ASP A 162 -25.09 3.83 11.46
C ASP A 162 -26.52 3.42 11.08
N GLN A 163 -26.77 3.13 9.79
CA GLN A 163 -28.07 2.68 9.33
C GLN A 163 -28.43 1.26 9.80
N LEU A 164 -27.43 0.36 9.89
CA LEU A 164 -27.66 -1.06 10.17
C LEU A 164 -27.59 -1.42 11.65
N THR A 165 -26.75 -0.74 12.42
CA THR A 165 -26.38 -1.15 13.79
C THR A 165 -26.58 -0.07 14.84
N ASN A 166 -27.25 1.05 14.51
CA ASN A 166 -27.46 2.20 15.39
C ASN A 166 -26.16 2.73 16.03
N THR A 167 -25.04 2.61 15.30
CA THR A 167 -23.77 3.26 15.65
C THR A 167 -23.86 4.78 15.45
N ARG A 168 -22.78 5.49 15.79
CA ARG A 168 -22.64 6.94 15.56
C ARG A 168 -21.28 7.26 14.96
N HIS A 169 -20.87 6.46 13.98
CA HIS A 169 -19.55 6.59 13.35
C HIS A 169 -19.48 7.82 12.45
N SER A 170 -20.49 8.08 11.60
CA SER A 170 -20.45 9.14 10.58
C SER A 170 -20.54 10.58 11.12
N ARG A 171 -20.87 10.78 12.41
CA ARG A 171 -20.88 12.08 13.16
C ARG A 171 -21.59 13.29 12.53
N GLY A 172 -22.19 13.14 11.36
CA GLY A 172 -22.94 14.15 10.62
C GLY A 172 -22.23 14.66 9.36
N TYR A 173 -22.99 15.30 8.47
CA TYR A 173 -22.51 15.75 7.16
C TYR A 173 -21.28 16.66 7.21
N PHE A 174 -21.19 17.54 8.21
CA PHE A 174 -20.06 18.45 8.33
C PHE A 174 -18.75 17.70 8.60
N ASP A 175 -18.82 16.66 9.43
CA ASP A 175 -17.68 15.81 9.81
C ASP A 175 -17.17 15.06 8.57
N THR A 176 -18.04 14.27 7.93
CA THR A 176 -17.72 13.58 6.68
C THR A 176 -17.12 14.48 5.60
N MET A 177 -17.65 15.69 5.42
CA MET A 177 -17.06 16.63 4.45
C MET A 177 -15.67 17.10 4.85
N TYR A 178 -15.43 17.30 6.15
CA TYR A 178 -14.13 17.66 6.69
C TYR A 178 -13.14 16.49 6.55
N ASP A 179 -13.57 15.26 6.80
CA ASP A 179 -12.76 14.06 6.60
C ASP A 179 -12.38 13.87 5.14
N MET A 180 -13.29 14.12 4.20
CA MET A 180 -12.97 14.13 2.77
C MET A 180 -11.93 15.18 2.40
N ILE A 181 -11.97 16.37 3.00
CA ILE A 181 -10.97 17.41 2.80
C ILE A 181 -9.62 16.97 3.35
N LEU A 182 -9.58 16.41 4.55
CA LEU A 182 -8.35 15.94 5.20
C LEU A 182 -7.72 14.75 4.45
N ASN A 183 -8.54 13.79 4.03
CA ASN A 183 -8.11 12.66 3.20
C ASN A 183 -7.50 13.16 1.88
N SER A 184 -8.19 14.10 1.21
CA SER A 184 -7.72 14.70 -0.03
C SER A 184 -6.39 15.46 0.15
N ALA A 185 -6.28 16.29 1.20
CA ALA A 185 -5.09 17.08 1.48
C ALA A 185 -3.89 16.18 1.84
N GLY A 186 -4.08 15.20 2.72
CA GLY A 186 -3.05 14.24 3.11
C GLY A 186 -2.55 13.44 1.90
N ALA A 187 -3.47 12.94 1.07
CA ALA A 187 -3.12 12.17 -0.13
C ALA A 187 -2.38 13.01 -1.18
N LEU A 188 -2.79 14.26 -1.41
CA LEU A 188 -2.10 15.14 -2.35
C LEU A 188 -0.68 15.45 -1.87
N ILE A 189 -0.52 15.83 -0.60
CA ILE A 189 0.79 16.14 -0.02
C ILE A 189 1.69 14.91 -0.06
N GLY A 190 1.21 13.75 0.39
CA GLY A 190 1.98 12.51 0.37
C GLY A 190 2.42 12.10 -1.04
N ALA A 191 1.54 12.22 -2.03
CA ALA A 191 1.88 11.94 -3.43
C ALA A 191 2.95 12.89 -3.97
N LEU A 192 2.85 14.19 -3.67
CA LEU A 192 3.83 15.20 -4.09
C LEU A 192 5.19 15.00 -3.41
N VAL A 193 5.21 14.71 -2.12
CA VAL A 193 6.45 14.43 -1.35
C VAL A 193 7.15 13.21 -1.93
N TYR A 194 6.42 12.11 -2.13
CA TYR A 194 6.99 10.89 -2.69
C TYR A 194 7.49 11.12 -4.12
N TRP A 195 6.71 11.82 -4.95
CA TRP A 195 7.10 12.21 -6.30
C TRP A 195 8.42 13.00 -6.32
N ARG A 196 8.55 13.99 -5.45
CA ARG A 196 9.74 14.82 -5.34
C ARG A 196 10.97 14.01 -4.95
N TRP A 197 10.82 13.09 -3.99
CA TRP A 197 11.87 12.18 -3.54
C TRP A 197 12.30 11.23 -4.68
N PHE A 198 11.35 10.57 -5.32
CA PHE A 198 11.61 9.66 -6.45
C PHE A 198 12.37 10.33 -7.60
N ARG A 199 12.12 11.62 -7.88
CA ARG A 199 12.88 12.37 -8.89
C ARG A 199 14.32 12.67 -8.49
N LEU A 200 14.61 12.86 -7.19
CA LEU A 200 15.99 13.08 -6.72
C LEU A 200 16.81 11.82 -6.93
N ASP A 201 16.30 10.68 -6.48
CA ASP A 201 16.99 9.40 -6.59
C ASP A 201 17.35 9.07 -8.05
N ARG A 202 16.43 9.34 -8.99
CA ARG A 202 16.69 9.15 -10.44
C ARG A 202 17.69 10.14 -11.02
N ALA A 203 17.78 11.36 -10.49
CA ALA A 203 18.75 12.34 -10.95
C ALA A 203 20.17 12.00 -10.46
N GLU A 204 20.28 11.45 -9.24
CA GLU A 204 21.55 10.96 -8.70
C GLU A 204 22.04 9.70 -9.41
N ALA A 205 21.14 8.75 -9.73
CA ALA A 205 21.50 7.53 -10.45
C ALA A 205 21.98 7.74 -11.90
N LYS A 206 21.80 8.96 -12.46
CA LYS A 206 22.26 9.34 -13.80
C LYS A 206 23.63 10.03 -13.79
N LYS A 207 24.18 10.36 -12.62
CA LYS A 207 25.52 10.94 -12.47
C LYS A 207 26.56 9.85 -12.32
#